data_AF-F1LI31-F1
#
_entry.id   AF-F1LI31-F1
#
_cell.length_a   1.000
_cell.length_b   1.000
_cell.length_c   1.000
_cell.angle_alpha   90.00
_cell.angle_beta   90.00
_cell.angle_gamma   90.00
#
_symmetry.space_group_name_H-M   'P 1'
#
loop_
_entity.id
_entity.type
_entity.pdbx_description
1 polymer ?
#
loop_
_entity_poly.entity_id
_entity_poly.type
_entity_poly.pdbx_seq_one_letter_code
_entity_poly.pdbx_strand_id
1 'polypeptide(L)'
;MSLGSINQLRQTTSSLVCACLRTTARMTSTTTTSKHFRHRDLKVVKASKLKAHPDESNLGFGLHFTDHMFSVDWSLKKGWSTPTIHPLDNLSMHPAAKVHSLC
;
A
#
# COMPACT_ATOMS: atom_id res chain seq x y z
N MET A 1 -42.15 -66.49 37.35
CA MET A 1 -42.38 -65.96 38.71
C MET A 1 -41.71 -64.61 38.80
N SER A 2 -42.46 -63.65 39.31
CA SER A 2 -42.27 -62.18 39.24
C SER A 2 -41.07 -61.66 40.05
N LEU A 3 -40.53 -60.51 39.63
CA LEU A 3 -40.35 -59.24 40.38
C LEU A 3 -39.11 -58.52 39.79
N GLY A 4 -39.24 -57.38 39.10
CA GLY A 4 -39.45 -56.04 39.67
C GLY A 4 -38.20 -55.19 39.32
N SER A 5 -38.21 -54.41 38.25
CA SER A 5 -38.43 -52.95 38.22
C SER A 5 -37.49 -52.16 39.12
N ILE A 6 -36.70 -51.23 38.55
CA ILE A 6 -36.47 -49.84 39.02
C ILE A 6 -35.70 -49.06 37.93
N ASN A 7 -36.44 -48.11 37.32
CA ASN A 7 -36.04 -46.80 36.80
C ASN A 7 -35.06 -46.63 35.64
N GLN A 8 -35.65 -46.51 34.44
CA GLN A 8 -35.42 -45.37 33.55
C GLN A 8 -35.88 -44.05 34.20
N LEU A 9 -35.36 -42.92 33.68
CA LEU A 9 -35.72 -41.50 33.93
C LEU A 9 -34.87 -40.75 34.98
N ARG A 10 -33.88 -39.99 34.51
CA ARG A 10 -33.98 -38.52 34.44
C ARG A 10 -32.74 -37.91 33.77
N GLN A 11 -32.96 -37.35 32.59
CA GLN A 11 -32.21 -36.19 32.14
C GLN A 11 -32.52 -35.00 33.09
N THR A 12 -31.65 -33.98 33.06
CA THR A 12 -31.67 -32.72 33.83
C THR A 12 -31.01 -32.88 35.22
N THR A 13 -29.91 -32.19 35.53
CA THR A 13 -29.84 -30.72 35.64
C THR A 13 -28.38 -30.23 35.73
N SER A 14 -28.12 -29.09 35.09
CA SER A 14 -27.28 -27.98 35.57
C SER A 14 -25.88 -28.26 36.15
N SER A 15 -24.83 -28.05 35.36
CA SER A 15 -23.87 -26.97 35.63
C SER A 15 -22.81 -26.86 34.53
N LEU A 16 -22.85 -25.70 33.89
CA LEU A 16 -21.79 -24.98 33.19
C LEU A 16 -20.37 -25.57 33.27
N VAL A 17 -19.97 -26.39 32.30
CA VAL A 17 -18.57 -26.46 31.89
C VAL A 17 -18.51 -26.32 30.38
N CYS A 18 -18.70 -25.07 29.93
CA CYS A 18 -18.38 -24.64 28.57
C CYS A 18 -16.85 -24.64 28.43
N ALA A 19 -16.26 -25.81 28.20
CA ALA A 19 -14.85 -25.95 27.86
C ALA A 19 -14.64 -25.57 26.39
N CYS A 20 -14.81 -24.28 26.10
CA CYS A 20 -14.36 -23.69 24.84
C CYS A 20 -12.82 -23.73 24.87
N LEU A 21 -12.22 -24.73 24.21
CA LEU A 21 -10.80 -24.71 23.88
C LEU A 21 -10.55 -23.51 22.96
N ARG A 22 -10.26 -22.37 23.58
CA ARG A 22 -9.79 -21.15 22.93
C ARG A 22 -8.36 -21.41 22.48
N THR A 23 -8.20 -22.03 21.32
CA THR A 23 -6.96 -21.90 20.57
C THR A 23 -6.81 -20.43 20.24
N THR A 24 -5.97 -19.72 20.99
CA THR A 24 -5.52 -18.37 20.64
C THR A 24 -4.69 -18.52 19.38
N ALA A 25 -5.35 -18.49 18.22
CA ALA A 25 -4.70 -18.19 16.97
C ALA A 25 -4.10 -16.78 17.11
N ARG A 26 -2.83 -16.73 17.54
CA ARG A 26 -1.99 -15.55 17.47
C ARG A 26 -1.81 -15.25 16.00
N MET A 27 -2.69 -14.42 15.45
CA MET A 27 -2.50 -13.83 14.13
C MET A 27 -1.21 -13.02 14.18
N THR A 28 -0.15 -13.55 13.58
CA THR A 28 1.05 -12.78 13.26
C THR A 28 0.66 -11.75 12.22
N SER A 29 0.66 -10.49 12.65
CA SER A 29 0.37 -9.30 11.84
C SER A 29 1.42 -9.11 10.75
N THR A 30 1.12 -9.50 9.51
CA THR A 30 1.82 -9.06 8.29
C THR A 30 0.82 -9.20 7.14
N THR A 31 0.31 -8.17 6.47
CA THR A 31 1.02 -7.11 5.75
C THR A 31 0.14 -5.85 5.64
N THR A 32 0.71 -4.68 5.87
CA THR A 32 0.06 -3.39 5.58
C THR A 32 0.02 -3.19 4.07
N THR A 33 -1.14 -3.41 3.43
CA THR A 33 -1.38 -3.01 2.02
C THR A 33 -1.44 -1.48 1.97
N SER A 34 -0.29 -0.80 1.90
CA SER A 34 -0.29 0.65 1.74
C SER A 34 -0.78 1.01 0.33
N LYS A 35 -1.99 1.56 0.24
CA LYS A 35 -2.57 2.12 -0.99
C LYS A 35 -1.75 3.26 -1.63
N HIS A 36 -0.72 3.78 -0.95
CA HIS A 36 0.07 4.94 -1.36
C HIS A 36 1.57 4.62 -1.33
N PHE A 37 2.35 5.29 -2.18
CA PHE A 37 3.81 5.23 -2.13
C PHE A 37 4.33 5.91 -0.84
N ARG A 38 5.45 5.43 -0.31
CA ARG A 38 6.07 5.97 0.90
C ARG A 38 7.41 6.60 0.56
N HIS A 39 7.77 7.66 1.27
CA HIS A 39 9.06 8.33 1.11
C HIS A 39 10.27 7.42 1.40
N ARG A 40 10.10 6.36 2.21
CA ARG A 40 11.17 5.40 2.55
C ARG A 40 11.60 4.53 1.37
N ASP A 41 10.71 4.34 0.41
CA ASP A 41 10.94 3.49 -0.76
C ASP A 41 11.55 4.28 -1.93
N LEU A 42 11.96 5.53 -1.69
CA LEU A 42 12.46 6.45 -2.69
C LEU A 42 13.83 6.00 -3.24
N LYS A 43 13.92 5.90 -4.56
CA LYS A 43 15.17 5.69 -5.27
C LYS A 43 15.69 7.01 -5.82
N VAL A 44 16.95 7.32 -5.57
CA VAL A 44 17.59 8.57 -6.03
C VAL A 44 18.72 8.24 -7.00
N VAL A 45 18.59 8.74 -8.23
CA VAL A 45 19.60 8.67 -9.28
C VAL A 45 20.15 10.08 -9.51
N LYS A 46 21.44 10.27 -9.23
CA LYS A 46 22.10 11.56 -9.38
C LYS A 46 22.43 11.83 -10.85
N ALA A 47 22.25 13.07 -11.30
CA ALA A 47 22.66 13.50 -12.62
C ALA A 47 24.19 13.60 -12.70
N SER A 48 24.76 13.19 -13.84
CA SER A 48 26.21 13.28 -14.07
C SER A 48 26.66 14.70 -14.43
N LYS A 49 25.75 15.54 -14.92
CA LYS A 49 25.99 16.95 -15.26
C LYS A 49 25.02 17.80 -14.47
N LEU A 50 25.53 18.80 -13.77
CA LEU A 50 24.77 19.75 -12.97
C LEU A 50 24.78 21.12 -13.65
N LYS A 51 23.64 21.79 -13.70
CA LYS A 51 23.53 23.15 -14.22
C LYS A 51 23.99 24.17 -13.18
N ALA A 52 24.57 25.27 -13.64
CA ALA A 52 24.85 26.40 -12.77
C ALA A 52 23.54 27.04 -12.29
N HIS A 53 23.53 27.52 -11.05
CA HIS A 53 22.39 28.25 -10.52
C HIS A 53 22.21 29.56 -11.30
N PRO A 54 20.98 29.88 -11.77
CA PRO A 54 20.71 31.15 -12.44
C PRO A 54 20.80 32.33 -11.45
N ASP A 55 21.09 33.52 -11.97
CA ASP A 55 21.16 34.73 -11.16
C ASP A 55 19.78 35.16 -10.64
N GLU A 56 19.69 35.51 -9.35
CA GLU A 56 18.44 35.79 -8.64
C GLU A 56 17.66 36.98 -9.22
N SER A 57 18.36 37.91 -9.88
CA SER A 57 17.79 39.15 -10.41
C SER A 57 16.86 38.95 -11.62
N ASN A 58 16.98 37.84 -12.35
CA ASN A 58 16.27 37.58 -13.62
C ASN A 58 15.49 36.25 -13.63
N LEU A 59 15.02 35.76 -12.48
CA LEU A 59 14.17 34.57 -12.43
C LEU A 59 12.75 34.85 -12.97
N GLY A 60 12.51 34.49 -14.23
CA GLY A 60 11.15 34.40 -14.77
C GLY A 60 10.46 33.08 -14.37
N PHE A 61 9.14 33.14 -14.14
CA PHE A 61 8.35 31.97 -13.75
C PHE A 61 8.32 30.91 -14.87
N GLY A 62 8.66 29.66 -14.53
CA GLY A 62 8.59 28.52 -15.45
C GLY A 62 9.68 28.45 -16.52
N LEU A 63 10.70 29.31 -16.45
CA LEU A 63 11.80 29.34 -17.43
C LEU A 63 12.97 28.42 -17.05
N HIS A 64 13.27 28.34 -15.75
CA HIS A 64 14.41 27.58 -15.24
C HIS A 64 13.94 26.37 -14.43
N PHE A 65 14.51 25.20 -14.73
CA PHE A 65 14.23 23.93 -14.06
C PHE A 65 15.50 23.35 -13.45
N THR A 66 15.33 22.63 -12.33
CA THR A 66 16.40 21.91 -11.64
C THR A 66 16.93 20.72 -12.43
N ASP A 67 18.07 20.19 -12.00
CA ASP A 67 18.73 19.04 -12.64
C ASP A 67 17.96 17.73 -12.49
N HIS A 68 17.10 17.62 -11.46
CA HIS A 68 16.34 16.41 -11.15
C HIS A 68 14.84 16.64 -11.23
N MET A 69 14.13 15.57 -11.55
CA MET A 69 12.68 15.45 -11.48
C MET A 69 12.26 14.24 -10.64
N PHE A 70 11.03 14.28 -10.15
CA PHE A 70 10.40 13.21 -9.39
C PHE A 70 9.32 12.54 -10.24
N SER A 71 9.37 11.21 -10.33
CA SER A 71 8.39 10.40 -11.08
C SER A 71 7.95 9.18 -10.28
N VAL A 72 6.65 8.88 -10.38
CA VAL A 72 6.04 7.67 -9.83
C VAL A 72 4.95 7.20 -10.78
N ASP A 73 5.09 5.97 -11.28
CA ASP A 73 4.07 5.39 -12.13
C ASP A 73 2.94 4.79 -11.31
N TRP A 74 1.71 4.96 -11.79
CA TRP A 74 0.53 4.29 -11.25
C TRP A 74 -0.12 3.40 -12.30
N SER A 75 -0.55 2.21 -11.89
CA SER A 75 -1.34 1.32 -12.75
C SER A 75 -2.51 0.72 -11.98
N LEU A 76 -3.62 0.45 -12.68
CA LEU A 76 -4.80 -0.18 -12.06
C LEU A 76 -4.49 -1.56 -11.45
N LYS A 77 -3.54 -2.31 -12.04
CA LYS A 77 -3.19 -3.66 -11.60
C LYS A 77 -2.24 -3.69 -10.41
N LYS A 78 -1.24 -2.79 -10.37
CA LYS A 78 -0.16 -2.81 -9.37
C LYS A 78 -0.23 -1.67 -8.35
N GLY A 79 -1.10 -0.68 -8.57
CA GLY A 79 -1.15 0.54 -7.78
C GLY A 79 0.05 1.45 -8.05
N TRP A 80 0.50 2.16 -7.02
CA TRP A 80 1.68 3.02 -7.08
C TRP A 80 2.96 2.19 -7.16
N SER A 81 3.83 2.58 -8.08
CA SER A 81 5.17 2.00 -8.22
C SER A 81 6.15 2.66 -7.24
N THR A 82 7.39 2.18 -7.24
CA THR A 82 8.45 2.76 -6.42
C THR A 82 8.74 4.20 -6.87
N PRO A 83 8.74 5.18 -5.95
CA PRO A 83 9.02 6.56 -6.31
C PRO A 83 10.50 6.75 -6.67
N THR A 84 10.76 7.58 -7.68
CA THR A 84 12.11 7.79 -8.24
C THR A 84 12.42 9.27 -8.42
N ILE A 85 13.58 9.72 -7.95
CA ILE A 85 14.19 10.99 -8.33
C ILE A 85 15.27 10.67 -9.34
N HIS A 86 15.18 11.25 -10.52
CA HIS A 86 16.12 11.01 -11.62
C HIS A 86 16.42 12.32 -12.36
N PRO A 87 17.44 12.37 -13.23
CA PRO A 87 17.76 13.58 -14.00
C PRO A 87 16.56 14.03 -14.83
N LEU A 88 16.42 15.34 -15.03
CA LEU A 88 15.37 15.92 -15.86
C LEU A 88 15.44 15.36 -17.29
N ASP A 89 14.40 14.66 -17.72
CA ASP A 89 14.25 14.10 -19.06
C ASP A 89 12.85 14.37 -19.65
N ASN A 90 12.67 14.10 -20.94
CA ASN A 90 11.40 14.25 -21.63
C ASN A 90 10.41 13.16 -21.22
N LEU A 91 9.15 13.55 -20.98
CA LEU A 91 8.07 12.60 -20.69
C LEU A 91 7.62 11.90 -21.98
N SER A 92 7.96 10.63 -22.12
CA SER A 92 7.46 9.78 -23.23
C SER A 92 6.06 9.26 -22.90
N MET A 93 5.03 9.83 -23.53
CA MET A 93 3.63 9.46 -23.34
C MET A 93 2.94 9.10 -24.65
N HIS A 94 1.91 8.25 -24.58
CA HIS A 94 1.08 7.92 -25.75
C HIS A 94 0.26 9.15 -26.19
N PRO A 95 0.13 9.45 -27.50
CA PRO A 95 -0.59 10.63 -27.97
C PRO A 95 -2.08 10.63 -27.61
N ALA A 96 -2.68 9.44 -27.49
CA ALA A 96 -4.05 9.27 -26.99
C ALA A 96 -4.18 9.28 -25.45
N ALA A 97 -3.16 9.71 -24.72
CA ALA A 97 -3.24 9.83 -23.27
C ALA A 97 -4.32 10.86 -22.90
N LYS A 98 -5.17 10.53 -21.92
CA LYS A 98 -6.29 11.41 -21.52
C LYS A 98 -5.88 12.86 -21.26
N VAL A 99 -4.68 13.07 -20.70
CA VAL A 99 -4.15 14.42 -20.42
C VAL A 99 -3.95 15.26 -21.68
N HIS A 100 -3.69 14.63 -22.83
CA HIS A 100 -3.46 15.29 -24.10
C HIS A 100 -4.71 15.30 -24.99
N SER A 101 -5.58 14.30 -24.84
CA SER A 101 -6.69 14.05 -25.77
C SER A 101 -8.07 14.51 -25.31
N LEU A 102 -8.20 15.10 -24.12
CA LEU A 102 -9.48 15.64 -23.65
C LEU A 102 -9.54 17.15 -23.93
N CYS A 103 -10.14 17.48 -25.08
CA CYS A 103 -10.79 18.76 -25.37
C CYS A 103 -12.25 18.47 -25.73
#